data_AF-A0A3A6QPQ9-F1
#
_entry.id   AF-A0A3A6QPQ9-F1
#
_cell.length_a   1.000
_cell.length_b   1.000
_cell.length_c   1.000
_cell.angle_alpha   90.00
_cell.angle_beta   90.00
_cell.angle_gamma   90.00
#
_symmetry.space_group_name_H-M   'P 1'
#
loop_
_entity.id
_entity.type
_entity.pdbx_description
1 polymer ?
#
loop_
_entity_poly.entity_id
_entity_poly.type
_entity_poly.pdbx_seq_one_letter_code
_entity_poly.pdbx_strand_id
1 'polypeptide(L)'
;MSRMLNQNDEAARFVQYHQDEVDGLLKASITAGRRFVQVYGTSLQIGACLKLSRYLDLANAEGFMLHLRGYASDFAGMQRKATYWNLIDAIGALCDAIGASWPYMNVDVRSARLVHAQELLDETGLLLTEC
;
A
#
# COMPACT_ATOMS: atom_id res chain seq x y z
N MET A 1 17.52 -6.74 -30.91
CA MET A 1 17.78 -6.69 -29.45
C MET A 1 16.99 -5.53 -28.88
N SER A 2 15.93 -5.81 -28.12
CA SER A 2 15.20 -4.76 -27.40
C SER A 2 16.11 -4.19 -26.31
N ARG A 3 16.29 -2.86 -26.28
CA ARG A 3 17.07 -2.18 -25.25
C ARG A 3 16.33 -2.37 -23.93
N MET A 4 16.92 -3.10 -23.00
CA MET A 4 16.33 -3.32 -21.68
C MET A 4 16.10 -1.96 -21.02
N LEU A 5 14.84 -1.65 -20.71
CA LEU A 5 14.47 -0.37 -20.11
C LEU A 5 15.15 -0.22 -18.75
N ASN A 6 15.74 0.95 -18.48
CA ASN A 6 16.18 1.28 -17.14
C ASN A 6 14.94 1.51 -16.27
N GLN A 7 14.59 0.52 -15.44
CA GLN A 7 13.38 0.54 -14.63
C GLN A 7 13.34 1.70 -13.63
N ASN A 8 14.51 2.18 -13.18
CA ASN A 8 14.56 3.36 -12.32
C ASN A 8 14.15 4.63 -13.08
N ASP A 9 14.64 4.81 -14.32
CA ASP A 9 14.30 5.98 -15.13
C ASP A 9 12.83 5.96 -15.59
N GLU A 10 12.29 4.78 -15.86
CA GLU A 10 10.87 4.60 -16.20
C GLU A 10 9.97 4.87 -14.98
N ALA A 11 10.33 4.34 -13.80
CA ALA A 11 9.62 4.61 -12.56
C ALA A 11 9.63 6.11 -12.22
N ALA A 12 10.80 6.76 -12.29
CA ALA A 12 10.93 8.19 -12.01
C ALA A 12 10.09 9.05 -12.96
N ARG A 13 10.10 8.75 -14.27
CA ARG A 13 9.26 9.44 -15.26
C ARG A 13 7.78 9.21 -15.01
N PHE A 14 7.40 7.98 -14.67
CA PHE A 14 6.02 7.64 -14.35
C PHE A 14 5.52 8.44 -13.13
N VAL A 15 6.28 8.43 -12.03
CA VAL A 15 5.96 9.21 -10.81
C VAL A 15 5.87 10.70 -11.12
N GLN A 16 6.79 11.24 -11.92
CA GLN A 16 6.75 12.65 -12.31
C GLN A 16 5.47 13.00 -13.09
N TYR A 17 5.00 12.12 -13.97
CA TYR A 17 3.82 12.36 -14.78
C TYR A 17 2.51 12.15 -13.99
N HIS A 18 2.51 11.23 -13.03
CA HIS A 18 1.35 10.88 -12.18
C HIS A 18 1.48 11.41 -10.74
N GLN A 19 2.20 12.51 -10.53
CA GLN A 19 2.59 12.96 -9.20
C GLN A 19 1.39 13.14 -8.25
N ASP A 20 0.34 13.85 -8.70
CA ASP A 20 -0.83 14.13 -7.87
C ASP A 20 -1.57 12.85 -7.46
N GLU A 21 -1.70 11.88 -8.37
CA GLU A 21 -2.31 10.57 -8.10
C GLU A 21 -1.48 9.75 -7.12
N VAL A 22 -0.16 9.71 -7.32
CA VAL A 22 0.78 9.00 -6.44
C VAL A 22 0.76 9.59 -5.03
N ASP A 23 0.84 10.92 -4.91
CA ASP A 23 0.84 11.62 -3.63
C ASP A 23 -0.52 11.43 -2.91
N GLY A 24 -1.62 11.48 -3.66
CA GLY A 24 -2.96 11.19 -3.17
C GLY A 24 -3.08 9.77 -2.60
N LEU A 25 -2.63 8.77 -3.36
CA LEU A 25 -2.66 7.36 -2.96
C LEU A 25 -1.72 7.04 -1.79
N LEU A 26 -0.54 7.67 -1.74
CA LEU A 26 0.36 7.56 -0.59
C LEU A 26 -0.31 8.10 0.68
N LYS A 27 -0.90 9.29 0.60
CA LYS A 27 -1.63 9.89 1.73
C LYS A 27 -2.81 9.03 2.16
N ALA A 28 -3.60 8.53 1.21
CA ALA A 28 -4.72 7.64 1.47
C ALA A 28 -4.27 6.33 2.14
N SER A 29 -3.18 5.73 1.65
CA SER A 29 -2.57 4.53 2.23
C SER A 29 -2.14 4.73 3.68
N ILE A 30 -1.50 5.86 4.00
CA ILE A 30 -1.11 6.20 5.37
C ILE A 30 -2.33 6.42 6.26
N THR A 31 -3.35 7.13 5.78
CA THR A 31 -4.61 7.33 6.53
C THR A 31 -5.32 6.01 6.80
N ALA A 32 -5.48 5.16 5.78
CA ALA A 32 -6.07 3.83 5.91
C ALA A 32 -5.26 2.97 6.89
N GLY A 33 -3.92 2.98 6.80
CA GLY A 33 -3.04 2.30 7.75
C GLY A 33 -3.22 2.77 9.19
N ARG A 34 -3.34 4.08 9.43
CA ARG A 34 -3.62 4.63 10.77
C ARG A 34 -4.98 4.18 11.29
N ARG A 35 -6.01 4.23 10.45
CA ARG A 35 -7.36 3.76 10.82
C ARG A 35 -7.36 2.26 11.11
N PHE A 36 -6.64 1.48 10.30
CA PHE A 36 -6.48 0.04 10.52
C PHE A 36 -5.87 -0.24 11.91
N VAL A 37 -4.76 0.43 12.27
CA VAL A 37 -4.14 0.24 13.59
C VAL A 37 -5.07 0.70 14.71
N GLN A 38 -5.83 1.77 14.52
CA GLN A 38 -6.80 2.23 15.52
C GLN A 38 -7.92 1.21 15.77
N VAL A 39 -8.45 0.60 14.70
CA VAL A 39 -9.62 -0.30 14.78
C VAL A 39 -9.22 -1.72 15.17
N TYR A 40 -8.11 -2.23 14.61
CA TYR A 40 -7.71 -3.64 14.73
C TYR A 40 -6.44 -3.84 15.55
N GLY A 41 -5.81 -2.77 16.04
CA GLY A 41 -4.53 -2.85 16.72
C GLY A 41 -4.55 -3.74 17.96
N THR A 42 -5.67 -3.78 18.69
CA THR A 42 -5.83 -4.64 19.88
C THR A 42 -5.82 -6.13 19.57
N SER A 43 -6.07 -6.51 18.32
CA SER A 43 -6.03 -7.90 17.85
C SER A 43 -4.64 -8.34 17.43
N LEU A 44 -3.67 -7.43 17.39
CA LEU A 44 -2.28 -7.73 17.05
C LEU A 44 -1.49 -8.16 18.29
N GLN A 45 -0.39 -8.86 18.06
CA GLN A 45 0.60 -9.16 19.10
C GLN A 45 1.09 -7.90 19.86
N ILE A 46 1.44 -8.08 21.14
CA ILE A 46 1.92 -7.00 22.00
C ILE A 46 3.13 -6.29 21.34
N GLY A 47 3.06 -4.96 21.26
CA GLY A 47 4.10 -4.12 20.65
C GLY A 47 3.99 -3.94 19.13
N ALA A 48 3.15 -4.72 18.43
CA ALA A 48 2.92 -4.58 17.00
C ALA A 48 2.34 -3.20 16.63
N CYS A 49 1.36 -2.72 17.40
CA CYS A 49 0.76 -1.39 17.21
C CYS A 49 1.81 -0.28 17.21
N LEU A 50 2.71 -0.27 18.21
CA LEU A 50 3.74 0.75 18.33
C LEU A 50 4.69 0.72 17.12
N LYS A 51 5.08 -0.48 16.70
CA LYS A 51 5.96 -0.67 15.54
C LYS A 51 5.30 -0.22 14.24
N LEU A 52 4.04 -0.60 14.01
CA LEU A 52 3.28 -0.22 12.82
C LEU A 52 3.02 1.30 12.78
N SER A 53 2.61 1.90 13.90
CA SER A 53 2.40 3.36 14.00
C SER A 53 3.66 4.14 13.66
N ARG A 54 4.85 3.66 14.07
CA ARG A 54 6.12 4.32 13.76
C ARG A 54 6.37 4.41 12.25
N TYR A 55 6.02 3.39 11.46
CA TYR A 55 6.14 3.47 10.00
C TYR A 55 5.21 4.52 9.42
N LEU A 56 3.98 4.60 9.93
CA LEU A 56 2.98 5.58 9.49
C LEU A 56 3.36 7.01 9.87
N ASP A 57 4.02 7.22 11.01
CA ASP A 57 4.55 8.52 11.45
C ASP A 57 5.72 9.01 10.61
N LEU A 58 6.48 8.08 10.03
CA LEU A 58 7.55 8.37 9.07
C LEU A 58 7.05 8.45 7.61
N ALA A 59 5.72 8.41 7.39
CA ALA A 59 5.11 8.32 6.06
C ALA A 59 5.65 7.14 5.20
N ASN A 60 6.08 6.06 5.85
CA ASN A 60 6.65 4.89 5.20
C ASN A 60 5.59 3.80 5.02
N ALA A 61 4.74 3.95 3.99
CA ALA A 61 3.67 3.01 3.68
C ALA A 61 4.21 1.60 3.35
N GLU A 62 5.30 1.50 2.58
CA GLU A 62 5.93 0.22 2.24
C GLU A 62 6.41 -0.53 3.49
N GLY A 63 7.15 0.16 4.37
CA GLY A 63 7.64 -0.40 5.62
C GLY A 63 6.50 -0.84 6.55
N PHE A 64 5.41 -0.08 6.58
CA PHE A 64 4.18 -0.48 7.27
C PHE A 64 3.59 -1.77 6.67
N MET A 65 3.39 -1.84 5.35
CA MET A 65 2.82 -3.00 4.66
C MET A 65 3.65 -4.26 4.87
N LEU A 66 4.98 -4.17 4.69
CA LEU A 66 5.88 -5.31 4.86
C LEU A 66 5.81 -5.89 6.28
N HIS A 67 5.67 -5.03 7.30
CA HIS A 67 5.51 -5.47 8.68
C HIS A 67 4.11 -5.98 8.98
N LEU A 68 3.07 -5.32 8.47
CA LEU A 68 1.69 -5.75 8.63
C LEU A 68 1.47 -7.16 8.07
N ARG A 69 2.10 -7.46 6.92
CA ARG A 69 2.10 -8.80 6.30
C ARG A 69 2.63 -9.90 7.22
N GLY A 70 3.57 -9.58 8.11
CA GLY A 70 4.10 -10.51 9.10
C GLY A 70 3.08 -10.99 10.14
N TYR A 71 1.97 -10.27 10.30
CA TYR A 71 0.88 -10.60 11.22
C TYR A 71 -0.27 -11.36 10.56
N ALA A 72 -0.07 -11.95 9.38
CA ALA A 72 -1.13 -12.64 8.64
C ALA A 72 -1.82 -13.76 9.44
N SER A 73 -1.08 -14.42 10.33
CA SER A 73 -1.63 -15.44 11.25
C SER A 73 -2.63 -14.87 12.24
N ASP A 74 -2.43 -13.64 12.71
CA ASP A 74 -3.29 -13.00 13.71
C ASP A 74 -4.66 -12.66 13.10
N PHE A 75 -4.73 -12.50 11.78
CA PHE A 75 -5.98 -12.27 11.04
C PHE A 75 -6.55 -13.53 10.38
N ALA A 76 -5.90 -14.68 10.55
CA ALA A 76 -6.40 -15.95 10.03
C ALA A 76 -7.68 -16.37 10.79
N GLY A 77 -8.82 -16.35 10.11
CA GLY A 77 -10.12 -16.73 10.69
C GLY A 77 -10.98 -15.56 11.20
N MET A 78 -10.51 -14.31 11.08
CA MET A 78 -11.34 -13.14 11.37
C MET A 78 -12.32 -12.85 10.23
N GLN A 79 -13.54 -12.42 10.58
CA GLN A 79 -14.57 -12.01 9.60
C GLN A 79 -14.13 -10.84 8.68
N ARG A 80 -13.04 -10.15 9.01
CA ARG A 80 -12.52 -8.96 8.30
C ARG A 80 -11.17 -9.20 7.60
N LYS A 81 -10.87 -10.46 7.26
CA LYS A 81 -9.68 -10.85 6.48
C LYS A 81 -9.53 -10.03 5.18
N ALA A 82 -10.64 -9.65 4.55
CA ALA A 82 -10.63 -8.84 3.32
C ALA A 82 -9.98 -7.46 3.54
N THR A 83 -10.39 -6.71 4.58
CA THR A 83 -9.81 -5.38 4.88
C THR A 83 -8.30 -5.43 5.09
N TYR A 84 -7.81 -6.48 5.76
CA TYR A 84 -6.39 -6.70 5.98
C TYR A 84 -5.62 -6.93 4.66
N TRP A 85 -6.08 -7.87 3.82
CA TRP A 85 -5.41 -8.17 2.56
C TRP A 85 -5.53 -7.02 1.56
N ASN A 86 -6.71 -6.38 1.47
CA ASN A 86 -6.90 -5.25 0.57
C ASN A 86 -5.98 -4.09 0.93
N LEU A 87 -5.74 -3.81 2.22
CA LEU A 87 -4.77 -2.77 2.61
C LEU A 87 -3.33 -3.14 2.23
N ILE A 88 -2.93 -4.40 2.42
CA ILE A 88 -1.60 -4.87 2.03
C ILE A 88 -1.42 -4.81 0.51
N ASP A 89 -2.40 -5.32 -0.23
CA ASP A 89 -2.35 -5.43 -1.67
C ASP A 89 -2.46 -4.06 -2.32
N ALA A 90 -3.21 -3.12 -1.73
CA ALA A 90 -3.26 -1.74 -2.19
C ALA A 90 -1.89 -1.06 -2.12
N ILE A 91 -1.23 -1.14 -0.94
CA ILE A 91 0.11 -0.55 -0.76
C ILE A 91 1.12 -1.27 -1.64
N GLY A 92 1.02 -2.60 -1.77
CA GLY A 92 1.86 -3.38 -2.68
C GLY A 92 1.72 -2.95 -4.13
N ALA A 93 0.49 -2.77 -4.61
CA ALA A 93 0.23 -2.31 -5.97
C ALA A 93 0.76 -0.88 -6.20
N LEU A 94 0.63 0.02 -5.21
CA LEU A 94 1.23 1.35 -5.28
C LEU A 94 2.77 1.27 -5.37
N CYS A 95 3.41 0.47 -4.51
CA CYS A 95 4.86 0.23 -4.56
C CYS A 95 5.32 -0.35 -5.90
N ASP A 96 4.54 -1.27 -6.48
CA ASP A 96 4.81 -1.83 -7.81
C ASP A 96 4.75 -0.74 -8.90
N ALA A 97 3.75 0.15 -8.82
CA ALA A 97 3.56 1.23 -9.80
C ALA A 97 4.70 2.26 -9.78
N ILE A 98 5.18 2.64 -8.59
CA ILE A 98 6.18 3.71 -8.40
C ILE A 98 7.61 3.19 -8.27
N GLY A 99 7.79 1.89 -8.06
CA GLY A 99 9.08 1.26 -7.83
C GLY A 99 9.75 0.71 -9.09
N ALA A 100 10.94 0.15 -8.90
CA ALA A 100 11.75 -0.48 -9.97
C ALA A 100 12.01 -1.98 -9.72
N SER A 101 11.34 -2.58 -8.73
CA SER A 101 11.59 -3.95 -8.27
C SER A 101 11.19 -5.03 -9.28
N TRP A 102 10.24 -4.74 -10.17
CA TRP A 102 9.75 -5.68 -11.17
C TRP A 102 10.42 -5.49 -12.52
N PRO A 103 11.05 -6.55 -13.08
CA PRO A 103 11.57 -6.48 -14.43
C PRO A 103 10.40 -6.36 -15.41
N TYR A 104 10.57 -5.55 -16.45
CA TYR A 104 9.60 -5.36 -17.54
C TYR A 104 8.32 -4.58 -17.22
N MET A 105 8.29 -3.79 -16.14
CA MET A 105 7.22 -2.81 -15.94
C MET A 105 7.26 -1.76 -17.05
N ASN A 106 6.15 -1.63 -17.78
CA ASN A 106 5.92 -0.55 -18.74
C ASN A 106 4.86 0.42 -18.18
N VAL A 107 4.60 1.51 -18.90
CA VAL A 107 3.65 2.55 -18.47
C VAL A 107 2.25 1.98 -18.24
N ASP A 108 1.75 1.11 -19.12
CA ASP A 108 0.40 0.54 -19.02
C ASP A 108 0.24 -0.32 -17.76
N VAL A 109 1.25 -1.14 -17.45
CA VAL A 109 1.25 -1.97 -16.24
C VAL A 109 1.33 -1.10 -14.99
N ARG A 110 2.15 -0.04 -14.99
CA ARG A 110 2.23 0.91 -13.86
C ARG A 110 0.90 1.62 -13.63
N SER A 111 0.24 2.09 -14.70
CA SER A 111 -1.09 2.69 -14.62
C SER A 111 -2.13 1.72 -14.08
N ALA A 112 -2.14 0.47 -14.56
CA ALA A 112 -3.05 -0.56 -14.05
C ALA A 112 -2.81 -0.84 -12.55
N ARG A 113 -1.55 -0.80 -12.09
CA ARG A 113 -1.21 -0.95 -10.67
C ARG A 113 -1.67 0.24 -9.82
N LEU A 114 -1.59 1.48 -10.32
CA LEU A 114 -2.17 2.64 -9.62
C LEU A 114 -3.70 2.51 -9.46
N VAL A 115 -4.40 2.14 -10.54
CA VAL A 115 -5.85 1.92 -10.48
C VAL A 115 -6.19 0.83 -9.48
N HIS A 116 -5.46 -0.29 -9.52
CA HIS A 116 -5.68 -1.39 -8.60
C HIS A 116 -5.42 -1.00 -7.13
N ALA A 117 -4.42 -0.16 -6.88
CA ALA A 117 -4.16 0.37 -5.54
C ALA A 117 -5.35 1.19 -5.02
N GLN A 118 -5.95 2.02 -5.87
CA GLN A 118 -7.15 2.81 -5.54
C GLN A 118 -8.36 1.91 -5.25
N GLU A 119 -8.66 0.97 -6.14
CA GLU A 119 -9.79 0.03 -5.98
C GLU A 119 -9.69 -0.73 -4.65
N LEU A 120 -8.52 -1.28 -4.35
CA LEU A 120 -8.29 -2.01 -3.11
C LEU A 120 -8.40 -1.12 -1.87
N LEU A 121 -7.92 0.14 -1.93
CA LEU A 121 -8.11 1.11 -0.84
C LEU A 121 -9.59 1.38 -0.58
N ASP A 122 -10.38 1.58 -1.62
CA ASP A 122 -11.81 1.84 -1.50
C ASP A 122 -12.54 0.63 -0.89
N GLU A 123 -12.18 -0.58 -1.32
CA GLU A 123 -12.72 -1.82 -0.78
C GLU A 123 -12.35 -2.08 0.70
N THR A 124 -11.30 -1.42 1.23
CA THR A 124 -10.99 -1.55 2.66
C THR A 124 -12.12 -1.00 3.54
N GLY A 125 -12.87 0.00 3.06
CA GLY A 125 -13.82 0.78 3.84
C GLY A 125 -13.18 1.68 4.92
N LEU A 126 -11.84 1.75 4.99
CA LEU A 126 -11.11 2.48 6.04
C LEU A 126 -11.08 4.00 5.80
N LEU A 127 -11.39 4.43 4.58
CA LEU A 127 -11.39 5.84 4.17
C LEU A 127 -12.78 6.48 4.24
N LEU A 128 -13.83 5.69 4.47
CA LEU A 128 -15.18 6.19 4.67
C LEU A 128 -15.29 6.72 6.09
N THR A 129 -15.35 8.05 6.24
CA THR A 129 -15.80 8.70 7.47
C THR A 129 -17.25 8.31 7.74
N GLU A 130 -17.50 7.69 8.88
CA GLU A 130 -18.86 7.57 9.44
C GLU A 130 -19.48 8.97 9.47
N CYS A 131 -20.60 9.15 8.75
CA CYS A 131 -21.49 10.28 8.92
C CYS A 131 -22.31 10.09 10.21
#